data_AF-A0A7L4CM95-F1
#
_entry.id   AF-A0A7L4CM95-F1
#
_cell.length_a   1.000
_cell.length_b   1.000
_cell.length_c   1.000
_cell.angle_alpha   90.00
_cell.angle_beta   90.00
_cell.angle_gamma   90.00
#
_symmetry.space_group_name_H-M   'P 1'
#
loop_
_entity.id
_entity.type
_entity.pdbx_description
1 polymer ?
#
loop_
_entity_poly.entity_id
_entity_poly.type
_entity_poly.pdbx_seq_one_letter_code
_entity_poly.pdbx_strand_id
1 'polypeptide(L)'
;EQNECRMFRVQFGGDSKEQMLEHCCSCVQKLAEYVPVQVTDEQSQQLYHGLSQPANGENQVKDTQNAAVLHGVNESLPDSCTGFGERRSVTQLAQSVLNKKFELPLVYGHAAWPAQELGPFIRLCLMDQNFPAFVEDVEKELKKLTEG
;
A
#
# COMPACT_ATOMS: atom_id res chain seq x y z
N GLU A 1 3.98 -20.75 -20.76
CA GLU A 1 3.78 -19.34 -21.19
C GLU A 1 3.46 -18.55 -19.94
N GLN A 2 4.35 -17.65 -19.48
CA GLN A 2 4.10 -16.89 -18.26
C GLN A 2 4.67 -15.50 -18.44
N ASN A 3 3.93 -14.68 -19.18
CA ASN A 3 4.13 -13.24 -19.34
C ASN A 3 2.81 -12.60 -19.82
N GLU A 4 1.69 -12.94 -19.18
CA GLU A 4 0.45 -12.18 -19.39
C GLU A 4 0.44 -10.98 -18.45
N CYS A 5 0.69 -9.79 -19.02
CA CYS A 5 0.49 -8.53 -18.32
C CYS A 5 -0.83 -7.91 -18.79
N ARG A 6 -1.68 -7.46 -17.86
CA ARG A 6 -2.98 -6.85 -18.18
C ARG A 6 -3.03 -5.45 -17.56
N MET A 7 -3.49 -4.48 -18.35
CA MET A 7 -3.64 -3.09 -17.90
C MET A 7 -5.11 -2.75 -17.73
N PHE A 8 -5.41 -1.97 -16.70
CA PHE A 8 -6.71 -1.35 -16.50
C PHE A 8 -6.53 0.10 -16.09
N ARG A 9 -7.60 0.89 -16.25
CA ARG A 9 -7.66 2.29 -15.85
C ARG A 9 -8.87 2.50 -14.96
N VAL A 10 -8.76 3.44 -14.03
CA VAL A 10 -9.82 3.82 -13.10
C VAL A 10 -10.08 5.31 -13.18
N GLN A 11 -11.31 5.72 -12.94
CA GLN A 11 -11.73 7.11 -12.86
C GLN A 11 -12.50 7.31 -11.55
N PHE A 12 -12.11 8.32 -10.78
CA PHE A 12 -12.77 8.66 -9.53
C PHE A 12 -13.99 9.54 -9.79
N GLY A 13 -15.13 9.22 -9.19
CA GLY A 13 -16.35 10.02 -9.26
C GLY A 13 -16.39 11.12 -8.19
N GLY A 14 -17.25 12.11 -8.39
CA GLY A 14 -17.49 13.24 -7.49
C GLY A 14 -18.45 14.25 -8.10
N ASP A 15 -19.04 15.09 -7.27
CA ASP A 15 -19.99 16.15 -7.64
C ASP A 15 -19.29 17.36 -8.28
N SER A 16 -17.97 17.48 -8.10
CA SER A 16 -17.12 18.48 -8.75
C SER A 16 -15.76 17.91 -9.13
N LYS A 17 -15.04 18.63 -10.00
CA LYS A 17 -13.68 18.26 -10.42
C LYS A 17 -12.71 18.22 -9.25
N GLU A 18 -12.85 19.14 -8.30
CA GLU A 18 -12.02 19.26 -7.10
C GLU A 18 -12.22 18.03 -6.21
N GLN A 19 -13.47 17.60 -6.02
CA GLN A 19 -13.79 16.41 -5.22
C GLN A 19 -13.27 15.12 -5.89
N MET A 20 -13.41 14.99 -7.21
CA MET A 20 -12.84 13.87 -7.97
C MET A 20 -11.31 13.80 -7.82
N LEU A 21 -10.65 14.97 -7.84
CA LEU A 21 -9.21 15.07 -7.68
C LEU A 21 -8.77 14.72 -6.25
N GLU A 22 -9.50 15.18 -5.23
CA GLU A 22 -9.27 14.84 -3.83
C GLU A 22 -9.37 13.32 -3.61
N HIS A 23 -10.42 12.67 -4.15
CA HIS A 23 -10.57 11.21 -4.08
C HIS A 23 -9.40 10.48 -4.73
N CYS A 24 -8.93 10.96 -5.89
CA CYS A 24 -7.77 10.40 -6.57
C CYS A 24 -6.48 10.55 -5.73
N CYS A 25 -6.24 11.75 -5.19
CA CYS A 25 -5.10 12.05 -4.34
C CYS A 25 -5.08 11.17 -3.09
N SER A 26 -6.20 11.06 -2.38
CA SER A 26 -6.33 10.21 -1.20
C SER A 26 -6.06 8.74 -1.52
N CYS A 27 -6.57 8.23 -2.65
CA CYS A 27 -6.36 6.85 -3.06
C CYS A 27 -4.88 6.55 -3.34
N VAL A 28 -4.21 7.40 -4.11
CA VAL A 28 -2.79 7.23 -4.42
C VAL A 28 -1.92 7.38 -3.17
N GLN A 29 -2.27 8.27 -2.24
CA GLN A 29 -1.54 8.40 -0.97
C GLN A 29 -1.57 7.08 -0.18
N LYS A 30 -2.75 6.44 -0.10
CA LYS A 30 -2.87 5.10 0.51
C LYS A 30 -2.13 4.02 -0.27
N LEU A 31 -2.18 4.06 -1.61
CA LEU A 31 -1.46 3.08 -2.45
C LEU A 31 0.06 3.20 -2.33
N ALA A 32 0.57 4.41 -2.14
CA ALA A 32 2.00 4.71 -2.00
C ALA A 32 2.63 4.05 -0.76
N GLU A 33 1.82 3.67 0.25
CA GLU A 33 2.28 2.89 1.40
C GLU A 33 2.71 1.45 1.03
N TYR A 34 2.22 0.92 -0.10
CA TYR A 34 2.42 -0.48 -0.51
C TYR A 34 3.21 -0.62 -1.81
N VAL A 35 3.05 0.31 -2.75
CA VAL A 35 3.70 0.26 -4.06
C VAL A 35 4.12 1.67 -4.50
N PRO A 36 5.30 1.86 -5.11
CA PRO A 36 5.68 3.14 -5.67
C PRO A 36 4.69 3.56 -6.77
N VAL A 37 3.95 4.65 -6.53
CA VAL A 37 3.05 5.25 -7.52
C VAL A 37 3.70 6.48 -8.12
N GLN A 38 3.83 6.52 -9.45
CA GLN A 38 4.42 7.66 -10.15
C GLN A 38 3.36 8.76 -10.35
N VAL A 39 3.66 10.00 -9.95
CA VAL A 39 2.79 11.17 -10.15
C VAL A 39 3.42 12.08 -11.21
N THR A 40 2.81 12.15 -12.39
CA THR A 40 3.39 12.85 -13.56
C THR A 40 2.91 14.31 -13.70
N ASP A 41 1.89 14.73 -12.94
CA ASP A 41 1.25 16.04 -13.10
C ASP A 41 1.58 17.03 -11.97
N GLU A 42 2.00 18.24 -12.32
CA GLU A 42 2.48 19.27 -11.38
C GLU A 42 1.38 19.76 -10.42
N GLN A 43 0.11 19.79 -10.85
CA GLN A 43 -1.02 20.16 -10.00
C GLN A 43 -1.34 19.07 -8.99
N SER A 44 -1.26 17.82 -9.42
CA SER A 44 -1.43 16.65 -8.56
C SER A 44 -0.32 16.59 -7.49
N GLN A 45 0.94 16.87 -7.86
CA GLN A 45 2.08 16.90 -6.94
C GLN A 45 1.91 17.93 -5.81
N GLN A 46 1.38 19.13 -6.09
CA GLN A 46 1.15 20.15 -5.07
C GLN A 46 0.11 19.70 -4.02
N LEU A 47 -0.94 18.99 -4.44
CA LEU A 47 -1.95 18.46 -3.52
C LEU A 47 -1.42 17.29 -2.70
N TYR A 48 -0.61 16.40 -3.29
CA TYR A 48 0.08 15.36 -2.50
C TYR A 48 0.97 15.98 -1.42
N HIS A 49 1.76 16.98 -1.77
CA HIS A 49 2.66 17.65 -0.81
C HIS A 49 1.91 18.50 0.23
N GLY A 50 0.78 19.11 -0.14
CA GLY A 50 -0.06 19.87 0.79
C GLY A 50 -0.77 19.00 1.83
N LEU A 51 -1.19 17.78 1.45
CA LEU A 51 -1.84 16.83 2.35
C LEU A 51 -0.87 15.99 3.20
N SER A 52 0.40 15.93 2.82
CA SER A 52 1.44 15.22 3.57
C SER A 52 2.22 16.09 4.56
N GLN A 53 1.89 17.38 4.68
CA GLN A 53 2.39 18.23 5.76
C GLN A 53 1.41 18.27 6.94
N PRO A 54 1.85 17.97 8.18
CA PRO A 54 1.03 18.21 9.35
C PRO A 54 0.78 19.71 9.50
N ALA A 55 -0.48 20.10 9.68
CA ALA A 55 -0.88 21.49 9.87
C ALA A 55 -0.16 22.11 11.06
N ASN A 56 0.83 22.97 10.78
CA ASN A 56 1.32 23.94 11.74
C ASN A 56 1.29 25.31 11.05
N GLY A 57 0.49 26.22 11.58
CA GLY A 57 0.34 27.55 11.04
C GLY A 57 1.61 28.38 11.21
N GLU A 58 1.94 29.20 10.23
CA GLU A 58 2.07 30.66 10.36
C GLU A 58 2.59 31.29 9.05
N ASN A 59 2.17 32.52 8.82
CA ASN A 59 2.32 33.37 7.64
C ASN A 59 3.77 33.62 7.16
N GLN A 60 4.05 33.59 5.84
CA GLN A 60 4.60 34.75 5.09
C GLN A 60 4.86 34.53 3.57
N VAL A 61 4.09 35.28 2.78
CA VAL A 61 4.38 36.11 1.60
C VAL A 61 5.79 36.11 0.94
N LYS A 62 5.78 35.77 -0.37
CA LYS A 62 6.50 36.29 -1.56
C LYS A 62 7.98 36.02 -1.90
N ASP A 63 8.10 35.64 -3.19
CA ASP A 63 9.02 36.09 -4.26
C ASP A 63 10.41 35.44 -4.44
N THR A 64 10.46 34.58 -5.48
CA THR A 64 11.27 34.72 -6.71
C THR A 64 12.76 34.30 -6.74
N GLN A 65 13.04 33.49 -7.78
CA GLN A 65 14.29 33.30 -8.57
C GLN A 65 15.30 32.18 -8.23
N ASN A 66 15.29 31.17 -9.11
CA ASN A 66 16.41 30.63 -9.89
C ASN A 66 17.75 30.34 -9.19
N ALA A 67 18.16 29.06 -9.16
CA ALA A 67 19.44 28.61 -9.71
C ALA A 67 19.55 27.09 -9.67
N ALA A 68 19.83 26.50 -10.83
CA ALA A 68 20.35 25.15 -10.96
C ALA A 68 21.70 25.02 -10.23
N VAL A 69 21.99 23.85 -9.62
CA VAL A 69 23.25 23.09 -9.74
C VAL A 69 23.12 21.81 -8.90
N LEU A 70 22.95 20.71 -9.63
CA LEU A 70 23.59 19.40 -9.46
C LEU A 70 24.26 19.11 -8.11
N HIS A 71 23.71 18.15 -7.36
CA HIS A 71 24.55 17.19 -6.65
C HIS A 71 24.08 15.78 -7.00
N GLY A 72 24.89 15.10 -7.81
CA GLY A 72 24.71 13.70 -8.13
C GLY A 72 24.88 12.85 -6.88
N VAL A 73 23.88 12.00 -6.63
CA VAL A 73 24.10 10.71 -5.99
C VAL A 73 23.54 9.69 -6.98
N ASN A 74 24.48 9.05 -7.65
CA ASN A 74 24.28 7.87 -8.47
C ASN A 74 23.82 6.74 -7.54
N GLU A 75 22.52 6.63 -7.27
CA GLU A 75 21.94 5.38 -6.81
C GLU A 75 21.63 4.55 -8.05
N SER A 76 22.57 3.67 -8.37
CA SER A 76 22.33 2.54 -9.24
C SER A 76 21.19 1.72 -8.65
N LEU A 77 20.06 1.74 -9.36
CA LEU A 77 19.00 0.74 -9.28
C LEU A 77 19.61 -0.66 -9.13
N PRO A 78 19.21 -1.50 -8.16
CA PRO A 78 19.65 -2.88 -8.13
C PRO A 78 18.98 -3.62 -9.29
N ASP A 79 19.72 -3.68 -10.38
CA ASP A 79 19.49 -4.50 -11.57
C ASP A 79 19.33 -5.96 -11.12
N SER A 80 18.10 -6.37 -10.83
CA SER A 80 17.80 -7.68 -10.21
C SER A 80 17.88 -8.87 -11.18
N CYS A 81 18.69 -8.76 -12.23
CA CYS A 81 18.85 -9.81 -13.23
C CYS A 81 20.31 -10.18 -13.54
N THR A 82 21.31 -9.62 -12.84
CA THR A 82 22.73 -9.94 -13.06
C THR A 82 23.37 -10.51 -11.82
N GLY A 83 23.16 -11.81 -11.60
CA GLY A 83 23.96 -12.58 -10.67
C GLY A 83 23.30 -13.90 -10.32
N PHE A 84 23.80 -15.00 -10.88
CA PHE A 84 23.89 -16.23 -10.11
C PHE A 84 24.82 -15.94 -8.91
N GLY A 85 24.29 -15.24 -7.93
CA GLY A 85 24.96 -14.89 -6.69
C GLY A 85 25.32 -16.20 -6.00
N GLU A 86 26.62 -16.40 -5.81
CA GLU A 86 27.27 -17.30 -4.84
C GLU A 86 26.35 -18.39 -4.26
N ARG A 87 26.54 -19.66 -4.66
CA ARG A 87 25.82 -20.80 -4.04
C ARG A 87 26.03 -20.78 -2.54
N ARG A 88 25.05 -20.29 -1.80
CA ARG A 88 25.05 -20.32 -0.33
C ARG A 88 24.70 -21.73 0.12
N SER A 89 25.38 -22.22 1.16
CA SER A 89 24.95 -23.45 1.82
C SER A 89 23.60 -23.24 2.51
N VAL A 90 22.84 -24.33 2.70
CA VAL A 90 21.56 -24.28 3.44
C VAL A 90 21.75 -23.69 4.84
N THR A 91 22.90 -23.94 5.48
CA THR A 91 23.27 -23.38 6.78
C THR A 91 23.47 -21.87 6.74
N GLN A 92 24.17 -21.34 5.72
CA GLN A 92 24.33 -19.90 5.54
C GLN A 92 22.98 -19.21 5.27
N LEU A 93 22.10 -19.90 4.54
CA LEU A 93 20.74 -19.43 4.25
C LEU A 93 19.88 -19.39 5.53
N ALA A 94 19.91 -20.45 6.33
CA ALA A 94 19.20 -20.54 7.61
C ALA A 94 19.70 -19.46 8.60
N GLN A 95 21.01 -19.25 8.70
CA GLN A 95 21.58 -18.19 9.54
C GLN A 95 21.18 -16.80 9.06
N SER A 96 21.15 -16.57 7.75
CA SER A 96 20.69 -15.30 7.18
C SER A 96 19.21 -15.01 7.48
N VAL A 97 18.37 -16.04 7.54
CA VAL A 97 16.95 -15.92 7.91
C VAL A 97 16.82 -15.66 9.41
N LEU A 98 17.49 -16.46 10.25
CA LEU A 98 17.39 -16.36 11.71
C LEU A 98 18.01 -15.08 12.29
N ASN A 99 19.09 -14.57 11.68
CA ASN A 99 19.77 -13.36 12.13
C ASN A 99 19.11 -12.06 11.64
N LYS A 100 18.13 -12.16 10.72
CA LYS A 100 17.37 -11.01 10.27
C LYS A 100 16.19 -10.81 11.20
N LYS A 101 16.09 -9.61 11.80
CA LYS A 101 14.85 -9.18 12.43
C LYS A 101 13.79 -9.12 11.34
N PHE A 102 12.87 -10.08 11.33
CA PHE A 102 11.68 -10.00 10.49
C PHE A 102 10.78 -8.94 11.11
N GLU A 103 10.91 -7.71 10.63
CA GLU A 103 9.78 -6.80 10.68
C GLU A 103 8.74 -7.40 9.74
N LEU A 104 7.59 -7.78 10.30
CA LEU A 104 6.46 -8.23 9.52
C LEU A 104 6.18 -7.17 8.45
N PRO A 105 5.91 -7.55 7.18
CA PRO A 105 5.53 -6.58 6.16
C PRO A 105 4.47 -5.63 6.71
N LEU A 106 4.56 -4.34 6.40
CA LEU A 106 3.68 -3.29 6.95
C LEU A 106 2.17 -3.65 6.88
N VAL A 107 1.79 -4.44 5.87
CA VAL A 107 0.47 -5.07 5.69
C VAL A 107 -0.04 -5.79 6.96
N TYR A 108 0.85 -6.46 7.70
CA TYR A 108 0.52 -7.16 8.94
C TYR A 108 0.49 -6.23 10.17
N GLY A 109 1.13 -5.06 10.11
CA GLY A 109 1.06 -4.04 11.17
C GLY A 109 -0.26 -3.28 11.20
N HIS A 110 -0.98 -3.24 10.08
CA HIS A 110 -2.31 -2.65 9.96
C HIS A 110 -3.46 -3.63 10.26
N ALA A 111 -3.16 -4.82 10.79
CA ALA A 111 -4.14 -5.88 10.94
C ALA A 111 -5.05 -5.67 12.17
N ALA A 112 -6.20 -5.06 11.92
CA ALA A 112 -7.53 -5.62 12.21
C ALA A 112 -8.53 -4.62 11.64
N TRP A 113 -9.25 -4.98 10.57
CA TRP A 113 -10.37 -4.17 10.14
C TRP A 113 -11.30 -3.98 11.35
N PRO A 114 -11.68 -2.74 11.69
CA PRO A 114 -12.68 -2.55 12.73
C PRO A 114 -13.91 -3.35 12.33
N ALA A 115 -14.55 -4.04 13.27
CA ALA A 115 -15.75 -4.83 12.99
C ALA A 115 -16.85 -3.99 12.29
N GLN A 116 -16.84 -2.67 12.54
CA GLN A 116 -17.72 -1.67 11.92
C GLN A 116 -17.53 -1.54 10.41
N GLU A 117 -16.34 -1.83 9.88
CA GLU A 117 -16.00 -1.69 8.46
C GLU A 117 -16.21 -2.99 7.67
N LEU A 118 -16.57 -4.09 8.32
CA LEU A 118 -16.73 -5.40 7.68
C LEU A 118 -17.99 -5.51 6.81
N GLY A 119 -18.94 -4.58 6.97
CA GLY A 119 -20.26 -4.62 6.34
C GLY A 119 -20.28 -4.86 4.82
N PRO A 120 -19.50 -4.11 4.00
CA PRO A 120 -19.43 -4.34 2.56
C PRO A 120 -18.94 -5.75 2.18
N PHE A 121 -17.99 -6.31 2.93
CA PHE A 121 -17.45 -7.65 2.68
C PHE A 121 -18.44 -8.74 3.08
N ILE A 122 -19.09 -8.60 4.24
CA ILE A 122 -20.16 -9.51 4.66
C ILE A 122 -21.25 -9.57 3.58
N ARG A 123 -21.65 -8.41 3.02
CA ARG A 123 -22.64 -8.36 1.93
C ARG A 123 -22.18 -9.12 0.68
N LEU A 124 -20.90 -9.02 0.31
CA LEU A 124 -20.35 -9.78 -0.80
C LEU A 124 -20.37 -11.29 -0.50
N CYS A 125 -19.96 -11.70 0.70
CA CYS A 125 -19.98 -13.10 1.11
C CYS A 125 -21.40 -13.69 1.14
N LEU A 126 -22.40 -12.91 1.54
CA LEU A 126 -23.81 -13.31 1.54
C LEU A 126 -24.40 -13.52 0.12
N MET A 127 -23.68 -13.15 -0.94
CA MET A 127 -24.05 -13.55 -2.31
C MET A 127 -23.84 -15.05 -2.56
N ASP A 128 -22.98 -15.71 -1.78
CA ASP A 128 -22.87 -17.16 -1.74
C ASP A 128 -23.88 -17.72 -0.73
N GLN A 129 -24.83 -18.51 -1.23
CA GLN A 129 -25.87 -19.15 -0.42
C GLN A 129 -25.33 -20.09 0.67
N ASN A 130 -24.11 -20.61 0.52
CA ASN A 130 -23.50 -21.53 1.49
C ASN A 130 -22.77 -20.78 2.61
N PHE A 131 -22.50 -19.49 2.44
CA PHE A 131 -21.71 -18.71 3.39
C PHE A 131 -22.30 -18.69 4.81
N PRO A 132 -23.62 -18.50 5.03
CA PRO A 132 -24.18 -18.52 6.38
C PRO A 132 -23.94 -19.83 7.13
N ALA A 133 -24.15 -20.98 6.48
CA ALA A 133 -23.93 -22.30 7.07
C ALA A 133 -22.44 -22.52 7.41
N PHE A 134 -21.55 -22.12 6.50
CA PHE A 134 -20.10 -22.16 6.76
C PHE A 134 -19.70 -21.33 7.99
N VAL A 135 -20.25 -20.11 8.14
CA VAL A 135 -19.97 -19.26 9.30
C VAL A 135 -20.45 -19.90 10.59
N GLU A 136 -21.63 -20.53 10.61
CA GLU A 136 -22.12 -21.30 11.77
C GLU A 136 -21.18 -22.45 12.14
N ASP A 137 -20.70 -23.21 11.15
CA ASP A 137 -19.74 -24.30 11.39
C ASP A 137 -18.41 -23.78 11.96
N VAL A 138 -17.90 -22.67 11.44
CA VAL A 138 -16.69 -22.01 11.97
C VAL A 138 -16.92 -21.56 13.42
N GLU A 139 -18.05 -20.92 13.72
CA GLU A 139 -18.38 -20.49 15.09
C GLU A 139 -18.43 -21.68 16.05
N LYS A 140 -19.00 -22.81 15.61
CA LYS A 140 -19.06 -24.04 16.38
C LYS A 140 -17.67 -24.62 16.65
N GLU A 141 -16.78 -24.68 15.66
CA GLU A 141 -15.42 -25.16 15.88
C GLU A 141 -14.62 -24.22 16.79
N LEU A 142 -14.78 -22.89 16.65
CA LEU A 142 -14.13 -21.93 17.54
C LEU A 142 -14.56 -22.10 19.00
N LYS A 143 -15.87 -22.27 19.25
CA LYS A 143 -16.38 -22.53 20.61
C LYS A 143 -15.73 -23.74 21.26
N LYS A 144 -15.55 -24.84 20.52
CA LYS A 144 -14.86 -26.04 21.03
C LYS A 144 -13.42 -25.77 21.44
N LEU A 145 -12.72 -24.87 20.74
CA LEU A 145 -11.33 -24.51 21.04
C LEU A 145 -11.21 -23.56 22.22
N THR A 146 -12.20 -22.69 22.43
CA THR A 146 -12.20 -21.70 23.52
C THR A 146 -12.81 -22.21 24.82
N GLU A 147 -13.65 -23.25 24.77
CA GLU A 147 -14.29 -23.87 25.94
C GLU A 147 -13.56 -25.14 26.43
N GLY A 148 -12.33 -25.39 25.95
CA GLY A 148 -11.47 -26.53 26.31
C GLY A 148 -10.46 -26.24 27.41
#